data_AF-A3DMA8-F1
#
_entry.id   AF-A3DMA8-F1
#
_cell.length_a   1.000
_cell.length_b   1.000
_cell.length_c   1.000
_cell.angle_alpha   90.00
_cell.angle_beta   90.00
_cell.angle_gamma   90.00
#
_symmetry.space_group_name_H-M   'P 1'
#
loop_
_entity.id
_entity.type
_entity.pdbx_description
1 polymer ?
#
loop_
_entity_poly.entity_id
_entity_poly.type
_entity_poly.pdbx_seq_one_letter_code
_entity_poly.pdbx_strand_id
1 'polypeptide(L)'
;MDILLLSPIAILFYGTTIFMLIILNKNLFKLEYGHHQAVVFTTASKNVSITIAIPISVFGKTGQFMAVYPAIRAIFQTPILITYLRYSDKIKNLFETIEKETRIIPKTGITKI
;
A
#
# COMPACT_ATOMS: atom_id res chain seq x y z
N MET A 1 26.12 -1.01 -1.05
CA MET A 1 25.73 -2.36 -1.50
C MET A 1 24.42 -2.81 -0.86
N ASP A 2 24.16 -2.46 0.42
CA ASP A 2 23.00 -2.97 1.18
C ASP A 2 21.62 -2.54 0.65
N ILE A 3 21.52 -1.32 0.09
CA ILE A 3 20.29 -0.81 -0.54
C ILE A 3 19.85 -1.67 -1.74
N LEU A 4 20.80 -2.19 -2.52
CA LEU A 4 20.49 -3.06 -3.67
C LEU A 4 19.90 -4.40 -3.19
N LEU A 5 20.37 -4.89 -2.04
CA LEU A 5 19.90 -6.12 -1.41
C LEU A 5 18.48 -5.97 -0.83
N LEU A 6 18.15 -4.77 -0.33
CA LEU A 6 16.84 -4.44 0.25
C LEU A 6 15.76 -4.18 -0.82
N SER A 7 16.17 -3.83 -2.05
CA SER A 7 15.27 -3.52 -3.16
C SER A 7 14.21 -4.61 -3.45
N PRO A 8 14.56 -5.89 -3.66
CA PRO A 8 13.56 -6.92 -3.93
C PRO A 8 12.56 -7.11 -2.78
N ILE A 9 13.04 -7.00 -1.53
CA ILE A 9 12.20 -7.11 -0.34
C ILE A 9 11.21 -5.94 -0.27
N ALA A 10 11.68 -4.72 -0.55
CA ALA A 10 10.83 -3.53 -0.58
C ALA A 10 9.75 -3.66 -1.67
N ILE A 11 10.12 -4.09 -2.87
CA ILE A 11 9.17 -4.30 -3.99
C ILE A 11 8.12 -5.33 -3.59
N LEU A 12 8.51 -6.46 -3.01
CA LEU A 12 7.59 -7.49 -2.54
C LEU A 12 6.66 -6.95 -1.46
N PHE A 13 7.19 -6.25 -0.45
CA PHE A 13 6.40 -5.69 0.64
C PHE A 13 5.34 -4.69 0.16
N TYR A 14 5.74 -3.71 -0.65
CA TYR A 14 4.80 -2.72 -1.16
C TYR A 14 3.84 -3.30 -2.19
N GLY A 15 4.33 -4.19 -3.07
CA GLY A 15 3.49 -4.86 -4.07
C GLY A 15 2.40 -5.72 -3.43
N THR A 16 2.75 -6.52 -2.42
CA THR A 16 1.79 -7.32 -1.65
C THR A 16 0.81 -6.44 -0.89
N THR A 17 1.27 -5.34 -0.28
CA THR A 17 0.39 -4.39 0.42
C THR A 17 -0.62 -3.75 -0.53
N ILE A 18 -0.18 -3.26 -1.70
CA ILE A 18 -1.07 -2.67 -2.71
C ILE A 18 -2.07 -3.72 -3.20
N PHE A 19 -1.64 -4.95 -3.47
CA PHE A 19 -2.52 -6.03 -3.88
C PHE A 19 -3.58 -6.37 -2.83
N MET A 20 -3.19 -6.47 -1.56
CA MET A 20 -4.16 -6.66 -0.47
C MET A 20 -5.14 -5.49 -0.38
N LEU A 21 -4.67 -4.24 -0.51
CA LEU A 21 -5.54 -3.06 -0.49
C LEU A 21 -6.50 -3.03 -1.68
N ILE A 22 -6.10 -3.52 -2.85
CA ILE A 22 -6.99 -3.68 -4.01
C ILE A 22 -8.13 -4.63 -3.64
N ILE A 23 -7.81 -5.82 -3.13
CA ILE A 23 -8.81 -6.82 -2.74
C ILE A 23 -9.72 -6.27 -1.64
N LEU A 24 -9.15 -5.68 -0.60
CA LEU A 24 -9.88 -5.21 0.57
C LEU A 24 -10.81 -4.03 0.24
N ASN A 25 -10.27 -2.97 -0.38
CA ASN A 25 -11.04 -1.77 -0.71
C ASN A 25 -12.17 -2.08 -1.70
N LYS A 26 -11.96 -3.11 -2.52
CA LYS A 26 -12.94 -3.54 -3.50
C LYS A 26 -13.99 -4.48 -2.94
N ASN A 27 -13.58 -5.59 -2.35
CA ASN A 27 -14.50 -6.66 -1.95
C ASN A 27 -15.23 -6.32 -0.65
N LEU A 28 -14.54 -5.65 0.29
CA LEU A 28 -15.12 -5.30 1.59
C LEU A 28 -15.78 -3.93 1.55
N PHE A 29 -15.10 -2.92 1.01
CA PHE A 29 -15.55 -1.53 1.07
C PHE A 29 -16.22 -1.00 -0.20
N LYS A 30 -16.17 -1.74 -1.33
CA LYS A 30 -16.78 -1.36 -2.61
C LYS A 30 -16.47 0.08 -3.04
N LEU A 31 -15.24 0.53 -2.78
CA LEU A 31 -14.83 1.89 -3.08
C LEU A 31 -14.65 2.12 -4.58
N GLU A 32 -14.94 3.32 -5.05
CA GLU A 32 -14.52 3.75 -6.38
C GLU A 32 -12.99 3.87 -6.44
N TYR A 33 -12.41 3.74 -7.64
CA TYR A 33 -10.95 3.73 -7.82
C TYR A 33 -10.26 4.97 -7.22
N GLY A 34 -10.85 6.16 -7.34
CA GLY A 34 -10.30 7.39 -6.75
C GLY A 34 -10.16 7.30 -5.22
N HIS A 35 -11.16 6.73 -4.55
CA HIS A 35 -11.13 6.49 -3.10
C HIS A 35 -10.11 5.40 -2.74
N HIS A 36 -10.04 4.31 -3.51
CA HIS A 36 -9.01 3.27 -3.33
C HIS A 36 -7.60 3.87 -3.45
N GLN A 37 -7.35 4.69 -4.47
CA GLN A 37 -6.09 5.38 -4.68
C GLN A 37 -5.74 6.26 -3.48
N ALA A 38 -6.69 7.05 -2.96
CA ALA A 38 -6.48 7.86 -1.76
C ALA A 38 -6.08 7.00 -0.54
N VAL A 39 -6.73 5.84 -0.34
CA VAL A 39 -6.40 4.91 0.74
C VAL A 39 -4.98 4.33 0.58
N VAL A 40 -4.60 3.93 -0.64
CA VAL A 40 -3.25 3.42 -0.92
C VAL A 40 -2.19 4.48 -0.63
N PHE A 41 -2.37 5.71 -1.13
CA PHE A 41 -1.46 6.81 -0.89
C PHE A 41 -1.34 7.15 0.60
N THR A 42 -2.45 7.23 1.31
CA THR A 42 -2.45 7.55 2.76
C THR A 42 -1.80 6.45 3.59
N THR A 43 -2.01 5.19 3.24
CA THR A 43 -1.48 4.04 3.99
C THR A 43 0.02 3.85 3.74
N ALA A 44 0.44 3.97 2.48
CA ALA A 44 1.83 3.79 2.08
C ALA A 44 2.70 5.00 2.40
N SER A 45 2.14 6.22 2.32
CA SER A 45 2.85 7.49 2.56
C SER A 45 2.77 7.94 4.02
N LYS A 46 3.43 7.20 4.92
CA LYS A 46 3.50 7.62 6.33
C LYS A 46 4.47 8.79 6.50
N ASN A 47 4.27 9.59 7.55
CA ASN A 47 5.21 10.63 7.93
C ASN A 47 6.47 10.01 8.55
N VAL A 48 7.43 9.68 7.68
CA VAL A 48 8.68 9.03 8.06
C VAL A 48 9.54 9.94 8.93
N SER A 49 9.51 11.26 8.72
CA SER A 49 10.29 12.23 9.51
C SER A 49 9.92 12.21 10.99
N ILE A 50 8.63 12.21 11.32
CA ILE A 50 8.17 12.07 12.71
C ILE A 50 8.54 10.68 13.27
N THR A 51 8.42 9.65 12.45
CA THR A 51 8.75 8.26 12.83
C THR A 51 10.25 8.08 13.13
N ILE A 52 11.13 8.90 12.53
CA ILE A 52 12.57 8.97 12.84
C ILE A 52 12.82 9.83 14.09
N ALA A 53 12.14 10.98 14.19
CA ALA A 53 12.35 11.94 15.26
C ALA A 53 11.96 11.39 16.64
N ILE A 54 10.85 10.64 16.75
CA ILE A 54 10.38 10.11 18.02
C ILE A 54 11.39 9.15 18.66
N PRO A 55 11.86 8.08 17.99
CA PRO A 55 12.84 7.17 18.58
C PRO A 55 14.13 7.87 19.01
N ILE A 56 14.65 8.79 18.19
CA ILE A 56 15.87 9.54 18.50
C ILE A 56 15.66 10.43 19.73
N SER A 57 14.51 11.10 19.81
CA SER A 57 14.19 12.02 20.92
C SER A 57 13.97 11.28 22.24
N VAL A 58 13.35 10.09 22.21
CA VAL A 58 13.00 9.32 23.42
C VAL A 58 14.15 8.43 23.88
N PHE A 59 14.85 7.76 22.96
CA PHE A 59 15.85 6.74 23.28
C PHE A 59 17.30 7.17 23.00
N GLY A 60 17.51 8.44 22.59
CA GLY A 60 18.84 9.00 22.35
C GLY A 60 19.65 8.20 21.32
N LYS A 61 20.88 7.80 21.70
CA LYS A 61 21.78 7.02 20.84
C LYS A 61 21.19 5.68 20.41
N THR A 62 20.46 5.00 21.29
CA THR A 62 19.81 3.71 20.98
C THR A 62 18.66 3.90 19.99
N GLY A 63 17.99 5.06 20.06
CA GLY A 63 16.95 5.47 19.13
C GLY A 63 17.42 5.67 17.70
N GLN A 64 18.71 5.96 17.48
CA GLN A 64 19.28 6.07 16.14
C GLN A 64 19.24 4.73 15.39
N PHE A 65 19.49 3.61 16.07
CA PHE A 65 19.37 2.28 15.46
C PHE A 65 17.92 1.95 15.10
N MET A 66 16.97 2.32 15.96
CA MET A 66 15.54 2.17 15.68
C MET A 66 15.08 3.03 14.49
N ALA A 67 15.71 4.18 14.29
CA ALA A 67 15.43 5.08 13.17
C ALA A 67 15.96 4.60 11.81
N VAL A 68 16.83 3.58 11.77
CA VAL A 68 17.37 3.02 10.52
C VAL A 68 16.25 2.44 9.65
N TYR A 69 15.33 1.67 10.25
CA TYR A 69 14.19 1.10 9.52
C TYR A 69 13.31 2.16 8.82
N PRO A 70 12.78 3.18 9.53
CA PRO A 70 12.01 4.22 8.88
C PRO A 70 12.85 5.02 7.86
N ALA A 71 14.13 5.27 8.11
CA ALA A 71 15.01 5.92 7.13
C ALA A 71 15.12 5.13 5.81
N ILE A 72 15.32 3.81 5.89
CA ILE A 72 15.31 2.93 4.71
C ILE A 72 13.95 3.00 4.01
N ARG A 73 12.85 2.98 4.78
CA ARG A 73 11.50 3.10 4.22
C ARG A 73 11.31 4.41 3.43
N ALA A 74 11.85 5.53 3.92
CA ALA A 74 11.79 6.83 3.24
C ALA A 74 12.38 6.77 1.82
N ILE A 75 13.49 6.05 1.64
CA ILE A 75 14.18 5.90 0.35
C ILE A 75 13.26 5.19 -0.66
N PHE A 76 12.54 4.15 -0.23
CA PHE A 76 11.68 3.36 -1.11
C PHE A 76 10.27 3.92 -1.29
N GLN A 77 9.75 4.66 -0.30
CA GLN A 77 8.38 5.17 -0.31
C GLN A 77 8.09 6.02 -1.55
N THR A 78 8.94 7.01 -1.83
CA THR A 78 8.72 7.95 -2.93
C THR A 78 8.78 7.27 -4.31
N PRO A 79 9.84 6.50 -4.66
CA PRO A 79 9.89 5.78 -5.94
C PRO A 79 8.71 4.83 -6.17
N ILE A 80 8.26 4.15 -5.11
CA ILE A 80 7.15 3.19 -5.22
C ILE A 80 5.82 3.90 -5.46
N LEU A 81 5.56 5.00 -4.75
CA LEU A 81 4.36 5.80 -4.98
C LEU A 81 4.33 6.42 -6.38
N ILE A 82 5.47 6.90 -6.86
CA ILE A 82 5.62 7.40 -8.25
C ILE A 82 5.36 6.28 -9.24
N THR A 83 5.93 5.09 -9.00
CA THR A 83 5.72 3.91 -9.85
C THR A 83 4.26 3.50 -9.87
N TYR A 84 3.61 3.43 -8.71
CA TYR A 84 2.18 3.18 -8.61
C TYR A 84 1.36 4.19 -9.42
N LEU A 85 1.68 5.48 -9.31
CA LEU A 85 0.98 6.54 -10.04
C LEU A 85 1.17 6.41 -11.56
N ARG A 86 2.40 6.10 -11.99
CA ARG A 86 2.72 5.87 -13.41
C ARG A 86 1.94 4.70 -14.01
N TYR A 87 1.61 3.70 -13.20
CA TYR A 87 0.80 2.55 -13.61
C TYR A 87 -0.66 2.65 -13.19
N SER A 88 -1.11 3.81 -12.72
CA SER A 88 -2.47 4.00 -12.18
C SER A 88 -3.56 3.58 -13.15
N ASP A 89 -3.44 3.90 -14.44
CA ASP A 89 -4.40 3.47 -15.47
C ASP A 89 -4.53 1.94 -15.57
N LYS A 90 -3.41 1.21 -15.49
CA LYS A 90 -3.42 -0.25 -15.49
C LYS A 90 -4.06 -0.82 -14.23
N ILE A 91 -3.75 -0.21 -13.08
CA ILE A 91 -4.30 -0.62 -11.78
C ILE A 91 -5.80 -0.33 -11.74
N LYS A 92 -6.25 0.79 -12.32
CA LYS A 92 -7.67 1.13 -12.48
C LYS A 92 -8.40 0.09 -13.33
N ASN A 93 -7.84 -0.25 -14.50
CA ASN A 93 -8.42 -1.28 -15.35
C ASN A 93 -8.55 -2.63 -14.63
N LEU A 94 -7.52 -3.01 -13.86
CA LEU A 94 -7.58 -4.23 -13.02
C LEU A 94 -8.68 -4.11 -11.95
N PHE A 95 -8.73 -2.98 -11.25
CA PHE A 95 -9.71 -2.71 -10.19
C PHE A 95 -11.15 -2.82 -10.71
N GLU A 96 -11.44 -2.20 -11.85
CA GLU A 96 -12.75 -2.24 -12.52
C GLU A 96 -13.07 -3.63 -13.13
N THR A 97 -12.07 -4.35 -13.65
CA THR A 97 -12.27 -5.71 -14.19
C THR A 97 -12.73 -6.66 -13.10
N ILE A 98 -12.05 -6.64 -11.95
CA ILE A 98 -12.45 -7.46 -10.82
C ILE A 98 -13.88 -7.03 -10.38
N GLU A 99 -14.27 -5.75 -10.55
CA GLU A 99 -15.57 -5.23 -10.10
C GLU A 99 -16.71 -5.81 -10.93
N LYS A 100 -16.52 -5.83 -12.25
CA LYS A 100 -17.46 -6.48 -13.17
C LYS A 100 -17.62 -7.95 -12.82
N GLU A 101 -16.54 -8.68 -12.58
CA GLU A 101 -16.59 -10.11 -12.22
C GLU A 101 -17.35 -10.37 -10.91
N THR A 102 -17.19 -9.51 -9.91
CA THR A 102 -17.95 -9.63 -8.63
C THR A 102 -19.44 -9.31 -8.80
N ARG A 103 -19.82 -8.48 -9.79
CA ARG A 103 -21.23 -8.19 -10.11
C ARG A 103 -21.86 -9.27 -11.00
N ILE A 104 -21.07 -10.04 -11.75
CA ILE A 104 -21.54 -11.09 -12.68
C ILE A 104 -21.85 -12.40 -11.96
N ILE A 105 -21.28 -12.66 -10.77
CA ILE A 105 -21.75 -13.77 -9.92
C ILE A 105 -23.20 -13.45 -9.53
N PRO A 106 -24.21 -14.15 -10.06
CA PRO A 106 -25.59 -13.89 -9.70
C PRO A 106 -25.72 -14.15 -8.21
N LYS A 107 -26.54 -13.35 -7.52
CA LYS A 107 -27.07 -13.70 -6.20
C LYS A 107 -27.80 -15.04 -6.38
N THR A 108 -27.09 -16.16 -6.25
CA THR A 108 -27.71 -17.47 -6.18
C THR A 108 -28.68 -17.43 -5.02
N GLY A 109 -29.93 -17.74 -5.35
CA GLY A 109 -31.09 -17.44 -4.53
C GLY A 109 -30.95 -18.00 -3.13
N ILE A 110 -31.07 -17.12 -2.15
CA ILE A 110 -31.62 -17.52 -0.86
C ILE A 110 -33.13 -17.34 -1.02
N THR A 111 -33.77 -18.43 -1.43
CA THR A 111 -35.23 -18.61 -1.36
C THR A 111 -35.64 -18.29 0.08
N LYS A 112 -36.59 -17.37 0.21
CA LYS A 112 -37.33 -17.15 1.46
C LYS A 112 -37.87 -18.50 1.93
N ILE A 113 -37.49 -18.91 3.14
CA ILE A 113 -38.26 -19.85 3.95
C ILE A 113 -38.95 -19.00 5.01
#